data_AF-A0A9D9CLR9-F1
#
_entry.id   AF-A0A9D9CLR9-F1
#
_cell.length_a   1.000
_cell.length_b   1.000
_cell.length_c   1.000
_cell.angle_alpha   90.00
_cell.angle_beta   90.00
_cell.angle_gamma   90.00
#
_symmetry.space_group_name_H-M   'P 1'
#
loop_
_entity.id
_entity.type
_entity.pdbx_description
1 polymer ?
#
loop_
_entity_poly.entity_id
_entity_poly.type
_entity_poly.pdbx_seq_one_letter_code
_entity_poly.pdbx_strand_id
1 'polypeptide(L)'
;MKTTTLMAVLLTVALACTSCGSTSSTTSNPLAGLTSQSAAYTSGQSAGTALRALYTQYKTNGKIDMTNLSTLTNILTLTNSYQTLKNAQKGSGAYTDFTKGLMLGSSNLVTPSNTETVMDNLSNVLGKLDTSTITNALQQGTTAASTAVNNAVNNAVNDAVEKGTTAVANATAKGTEVLANATATGNAVVENANSIANSITSIVNLFK
;
A
#
# COMPACT_ATOMS: atom_id res chain seq x y z
N MET A 1 -23.67 -4.07 16.77
CA MET A 1 -24.77 -3.17 16.34
C MET A 1 -24.38 -2.14 15.27
N LYS A 2 -23.18 -2.15 14.67
CA LYS A 2 -22.73 -1.11 13.71
C LYS A 2 -22.87 -1.48 12.21
N THR A 3 -23.05 -2.76 11.88
CA THR A 3 -23.16 -3.26 10.49
C THR A 3 -24.55 -3.06 9.87
N THR A 4 -25.60 -3.05 10.69
CA THR A 4 -27.00 -2.94 10.25
C THR A 4 -27.32 -1.58 9.63
N THR A 5 -26.67 -0.51 10.10
CA THR A 5 -26.96 0.87 9.66
C THR A 5 -26.23 1.25 8.37
N LEU A 6 -24.98 0.79 8.16
CA LEU A 6 -24.29 0.96 6.88
C LEU A 6 -24.97 0.14 5.77
N MET A 7 -25.46 -1.06 6.12
CA MET A 7 -26.34 -1.83 5.23
C MET A 7 -27.61 -1.05 4.87
N ALA A 8 -28.21 -0.26 5.77
CA ALA A 8 -29.37 0.56 5.43
C ALA A 8 -29.06 1.62 4.37
N VAL A 9 -27.90 2.31 4.44
CA VAL A 9 -27.46 3.24 3.38
C VAL A 9 -27.32 2.51 2.04
N LEU A 10 -26.64 1.36 2.03
CA LEU A 10 -26.38 0.56 0.83
C LEU A 10 -27.66 -0.07 0.26
N LEU A 11 -28.60 -0.46 1.12
CA LEU A 11 -29.89 -1.03 0.75
C LEU A 11 -30.83 0.05 0.18
N THR A 12 -30.81 1.28 0.71
CA THR A 12 -31.58 2.40 0.12
C THR A 12 -31.09 2.81 -1.27
N VAL A 13 -29.77 2.76 -1.50
CA VAL A 13 -29.19 2.93 -2.85
C VAL A 13 -29.60 1.77 -3.77
N ALA A 14 -29.67 0.53 -3.26
CA ALA A 14 -30.11 -0.64 -4.03
C ALA A 14 -31.60 -0.62 -4.40
N LEU A 15 -32.47 -0.18 -3.48
CA LEU A 15 -33.94 -0.17 -3.64
C LEU A 15 -34.41 0.89 -4.66
N ALA A 16 -33.66 1.98 -4.82
CA ALA A 16 -33.91 2.99 -5.86
C ALA A 16 -33.63 2.50 -7.29
N CYS A 17 -33.00 1.33 -7.48
CA CYS A 17 -32.73 0.75 -8.79
C CYS A 17 -33.82 -0.21 -9.30
N THR A 18 -34.97 -0.33 -8.62
CA THR A 18 -36.10 -1.15 -9.10
C THR A 18 -37.18 -0.31 -9.79
N SER A 19 -36.84 0.29 -10.93
CA SER A 19 -37.82 0.56 -11.99
C SER A 19 -37.13 0.65 -13.35
N CYS A 20 -37.09 -0.49 -14.04
CA CYS A 20 -37.05 -0.48 -15.50
C CYS A 20 -38.45 -0.02 -15.97
N GLY A 21 -38.52 1.19 -16.51
CA GLY A 21 -39.71 1.73 -17.16
C GLY A 21 -39.30 2.86 -18.09
N SER A 22 -39.09 2.52 -19.36
CA SER A 22 -38.83 3.49 -20.42
C SER A 22 -40.03 4.43 -20.58
N THR A 23 -39.84 5.72 -20.30
CA THR A 23 -40.66 6.78 -20.92
C THR A 23 -39.76 7.92 -21.35
N SER A 24 -39.63 8.07 -22.66
CA SER A 24 -39.01 9.20 -23.36
C SER A 24 -39.66 10.53 -22.96
N SER A 25 -38.85 11.50 -22.55
CA SER A 25 -39.06 12.91 -22.90
C SER A 25 -37.78 13.71 -22.64
N THR A 26 -37.27 14.27 -23.73
CA THR A 26 -36.27 15.36 -23.81
C THR A 26 -34.95 15.18 -23.05
N THR A 27 -33.93 14.93 -23.86
CA THR A 27 -32.49 15.10 -23.61
C THR A 27 -32.16 16.38 -22.84
N SER A 28 -32.05 16.28 -21.52
CA SER A 28 -31.04 17.01 -20.77
C SER A 28 -30.19 15.95 -20.06
N ASN A 29 -28.95 15.78 -20.52
CA ASN A 29 -27.97 15.01 -19.78
C ASN A 29 -27.91 15.63 -18.36
N PRO A 30 -28.31 14.93 -17.29
CA PRO A 30 -28.34 15.52 -15.94
C PRO A 30 -26.94 15.88 -15.43
N LEU A 31 -25.88 15.52 -16.17
CA LEU A 31 -24.49 15.89 -15.89
C LEU A 31 -24.01 17.16 -16.60
N ALA A 32 -24.80 17.77 -17.49
CA ALA A 32 -24.42 19.00 -18.19
C ALA A 32 -24.46 20.20 -17.23
N GLY A 33 -23.32 20.52 -16.61
CA GLY A 33 -23.15 21.69 -15.71
C GLY A 33 -22.42 21.41 -14.38
N LEU A 34 -21.80 20.24 -14.22
CA LEU A 34 -21.15 19.82 -12.96
C LEU A 34 -19.73 20.40 -12.72
N THR A 35 -19.27 21.41 -13.42
CA THR A 35 -17.86 21.88 -13.34
C THR A 35 -17.54 22.78 -12.14
N SER A 36 -18.21 22.63 -10.99
CA SER A 36 -17.83 23.39 -9.78
C SER A 36 -16.58 22.77 -9.16
N GLN A 37 -15.44 23.46 -9.15
CA GLN A 37 -14.18 22.98 -8.55
C GLN A 37 -14.09 23.23 -7.03
N SER A 38 -15.21 23.45 -6.35
CA SER A 38 -15.18 23.73 -4.91
C SER A 38 -14.69 22.53 -4.10
N ALA A 39 -14.10 22.79 -2.93
CA ALA A 39 -13.66 21.73 -2.02
C ALA A 39 -14.81 20.77 -1.66
N ALA A 40 -16.04 21.29 -1.57
CA ALA A 40 -17.24 20.50 -1.34
C ALA A 40 -17.55 19.56 -2.50
N TYR A 41 -17.43 20.03 -3.75
CA TYR A 41 -17.61 19.18 -4.93
C TYR A 41 -16.59 18.05 -5.02
N THR A 42 -15.30 18.36 -4.85
CA THR A 42 -14.22 17.34 -4.86
C THR A 42 -14.41 16.32 -3.74
N SER A 43 -14.83 16.79 -2.56
CA SER A 43 -15.17 15.92 -1.43
C SER A 43 -16.39 15.04 -1.76
N GLY A 44 -17.41 15.61 -2.39
CA GLY A 44 -18.58 14.88 -2.89
C GLY A 44 -18.17 13.77 -3.86
N GLN A 45 -17.30 14.06 -4.82
CA GLN A 45 -16.82 13.06 -5.79
C GLN A 45 -16.06 11.91 -5.12
N SER A 46 -15.23 12.23 -4.12
CA SER A 46 -14.50 11.25 -3.32
C SER A 46 -15.46 10.37 -2.50
N ALA A 47 -16.46 10.99 -1.85
CA ALA A 47 -17.53 10.28 -1.16
C ALA A 47 -18.31 9.36 -2.11
N GLY A 48 -18.64 9.84 -3.31
CA GLY A 48 -19.39 9.05 -4.30
C GLY A 48 -18.61 7.83 -4.77
N THR A 49 -17.32 8.01 -5.02
CA THR A 49 -16.42 6.91 -5.41
C THR A 49 -16.33 5.84 -4.32
N ALA A 50 -16.14 6.27 -3.07
CA ALA A 50 -16.10 5.37 -1.92
C ALA A 50 -17.43 4.64 -1.69
N LEU A 51 -18.55 5.37 -1.79
CA LEU A 51 -19.90 4.79 -1.69
C LEU A 51 -20.14 3.74 -2.77
N ARG A 52 -19.77 4.02 -4.03
CA ARG A 52 -19.85 3.05 -5.13
C ARG A 52 -19.02 1.81 -4.83
N ALA A 53 -17.79 1.97 -4.35
CA ALA A 53 -16.94 0.82 -4.02
C ALA A 53 -17.54 -0.06 -2.91
N LEU A 54 -18.09 0.55 -1.85
CA LEU A 54 -18.80 -0.18 -0.78
C LEU A 54 -20.06 -0.87 -1.32
N TYR A 55 -20.83 -0.18 -2.15
CA TYR A 55 -22.01 -0.75 -2.80
C TYR A 55 -21.66 -1.95 -3.69
N THR A 56 -20.64 -1.84 -4.53
CA THR A 56 -20.16 -2.94 -5.36
C THR A 56 -19.74 -4.14 -4.50
N GLN A 57 -18.97 -3.92 -3.43
CA GLN A 57 -18.59 -5.00 -2.53
C GLN A 57 -19.82 -5.69 -1.91
N TYR A 58 -20.79 -4.91 -1.42
CA TYR A 58 -22.03 -5.47 -0.88
C TYR A 58 -22.81 -6.28 -1.92
N LYS A 59 -22.93 -5.77 -3.16
CA LYS A 59 -23.63 -6.47 -4.24
C LYS A 59 -22.94 -7.77 -4.63
N THR A 60 -21.61 -7.81 -4.64
CA THR A 60 -20.84 -9.01 -4.98
C THR A 60 -20.85 -10.03 -3.85
N ASN A 61 -20.65 -9.58 -2.60
CA ASN A 61 -20.37 -10.48 -1.48
C ASN A 61 -21.58 -10.70 -0.55
N GLY A 62 -22.68 -9.99 -0.75
CA GLY A 62 -23.85 -9.98 0.14
C GLY A 62 -23.59 -9.31 1.50
N LYS A 63 -22.36 -8.85 1.76
CA LYS A 63 -21.94 -8.21 3.01
C LYS A 63 -20.77 -7.25 2.77
N ILE A 64 -20.60 -6.30 3.67
CA ILE A 64 -19.40 -5.47 3.75
C ILE A 64 -18.36 -6.18 4.60
N ASP A 65 -17.17 -6.37 4.05
CA ASP A 65 -16.06 -7.03 4.75
C ASP A 65 -15.21 -6.00 5.49
N MET A 66 -15.44 -5.87 6.80
CA MET A 66 -14.72 -4.94 7.66
C MET A 66 -13.27 -5.36 7.95
N THR A 67 -12.85 -6.56 7.53
CA THR A 67 -11.45 -7.01 7.63
C THR A 67 -10.62 -6.56 6.42
N ASN A 68 -11.27 -6.17 5.33
CA ASN A 68 -10.60 -5.72 4.13
C ASN A 68 -10.14 -4.26 4.27
N LEU A 69 -8.84 -4.00 4.08
CA LEU A 69 -8.27 -2.67 4.22
C LEU A 69 -8.91 -1.66 3.24
N SER A 70 -9.18 -2.06 2.00
CA SER A 70 -9.84 -1.19 1.02
C SER A 70 -11.25 -0.80 1.47
N THR A 71 -11.98 -1.69 2.13
CA THR A 71 -13.27 -1.37 2.75
C THR A 71 -13.13 -0.32 3.85
N LEU A 72 -12.16 -0.49 4.74
CA LEU A 72 -11.89 0.47 5.81
C LEU A 72 -11.47 1.84 5.25
N THR A 73 -10.62 1.85 4.23
CA THR A 73 -10.22 3.08 3.52
C THR A 73 -11.42 3.75 2.87
N ASN A 74 -12.30 3.01 2.19
CA ASN A 74 -13.51 3.59 1.59
C ASN A 74 -14.46 4.17 2.65
N ILE A 75 -14.65 3.52 3.79
CA ILE A 75 -15.44 4.06 4.90
C ILE A 75 -14.81 5.35 5.45
N LEU A 76 -13.49 5.37 5.61
CA LEU A 76 -12.76 6.55 6.10
C LEU A 76 -12.84 7.71 5.10
N THR A 77 -12.66 7.45 3.80
CA THR A 77 -12.83 8.44 2.73
C THR A 77 -14.24 9.00 2.74
N LEU A 78 -15.26 8.13 2.79
CA LEU A 78 -16.66 8.55 2.86
C LEU A 78 -16.92 9.44 4.08
N THR A 79 -16.36 9.07 5.24
CA THR A 79 -16.52 9.85 6.48
C THR A 79 -15.82 11.20 6.40
N ASN A 80 -14.54 11.24 6.02
CA ASN A 80 -13.77 12.47 5.93
C ASN A 80 -14.34 13.43 4.87
N SER A 81 -14.78 12.89 3.74
CA SER A 81 -15.48 13.68 2.72
C SER A 81 -16.77 14.27 3.28
N TYR A 82 -17.57 13.50 4.03
CA TYR A 82 -18.80 14.02 4.66
C TYR A 82 -18.52 15.08 5.74
N GLN A 83 -17.40 15.00 6.47
CA GLN A 83 -17.03 16.02 7.47
C GLN A 83 -16.87 17.42 6.87
N THR A 84 -16.54 17.52 5.57
CA THR A 84 -16.51 18.82 4.87
C THR A 84 -17.89 19.50 4.77
N LEU A 85 -18.97 18.73 4.97
CA LEU A 85 -20.35 19.21 5.04
C LEU A 85 -20.88 19.38 6.47
N LYS A 86 -20.10 19.07 7.52
CA LYS A 86 -20.60 19.00 8.91
C LYS A 86 -21.32 20.26 9.39
N ASN A 87 -21.00 21.42 8.81
CA ASN A 87 -21.62 22.71 9.12
C ASN A 87 -22.43 23.31 7.97
N ALA A 88 -22.50 22.64 6.81
CA ALA A 88 -23.22 23.13 5.65
C ALA A 88 -24.71 22.83 5.81
N GLN A 89 -25.54 23.86 5.79
CA GLN A 89 -26.99 23.69 5.84
C GLN A 89 -27.51 23.07 4.53
N LYS A 90 -28.57 22.27 4.62
CA LYS A 90 -29.31 21.77 3.45
C LYS A 90 -29.73 22.97 2.58
N GLY A 91 -29.43 22.89 1.28
CA GLY A 91 -29.71 23.99 0.33
C GLY A 91 -28.62 25.05 0.23
N SER A 92 -27.55 24.99 1.04
CA SER A 92 -26.38 25.85 0.84
C SER A 92 -25.63 25.51 -0.46
N GLY A 93 -24.82 26.46 -0.95
CA GLY A 93 -23.95 26.23 -2.11
C GLY A 93 -23.00 25.05 -1.90
N ALA A 94 -22.40 24.93 -0.71
CA ALA A 94 -21.53 23.81 -0.35
C ALA A 94 -22.26 22.46 -0.34
N TYR A 95 -23.49 22.41 0.20
CA TYR A 95 -24.33 21.21 0.16
C TYR A 95 -24.65 20.82 -1.28
N THR A 96 -25.07 21.79 -2.09
CA THR A 96 -25.40 21.57 -3.50
C THR A 96 -24.20 21.05 -4.29
N ASP A 97 -23.02 21.66 -4.10
CA ASP A 97 -21.79 21.23 -4.77
C ASP A 97 -21.34 19.83 -4.34
N PHE A 98 -21.43 19.52 -3.05
CA PHE A 98 -21.13 18.17 -2.57
C PHE A 98 -22.08 17.13 -3.17
N THR A 99 -23.39 17.39 -3.20
CA THR A 99 -24.36 16.44 -3.79
C THR A 99 -24.12 16.21 -5.28
N LYS A 100 -23.76 17.27 -6.02
CA LYS A 100 -23.34 17.19 -7.43
C LYS A 100 -22.11 16.30 -7.60
N GLY A 101 -21.09 16.51 -6.76
CA GLY A 101 -19.90 15.67 -6.74
C GLY A 101 -20.22 14.22 -6.38
N LEU A 102 -21.07 14.00 -5.37
CA LEU A 102 -21.51 12.68 -4.90
C LEU A 102 -22.20 11.89 -6.01
N MET A 103 -23.14 12.52 -6.72
CA MET A 103 -23.82 11.92 -7.87
C MET A 103 -22.83 11.49 -8.95
N LEU A 104 -21.91 12.38 -9.35
CA LEU A 104 -20.90 12.07 -10.35
C LEU A 104 -19.95 10.94 -9.90
N GLY A 105 -19.40 11.06 -8.70
CA GLY A 105 -18.44 10.10 -8.13
C GLY A 105 -19.05 8.72 -7.93
N SER A 106 -20.36 8.65 -7.65
CA SER A 106 -21.08 7.39 -7.46
C SER A 106 -21.47 6.69 -8.76
N SER A 107 -21.16 7.26 -9.93
CA SER A 107 -21.60 6.75 -11.24
C SER A 107 -23.12 6.58 -11.35
N ASN A 108 -23.88 7.59 -10.90
CA ASN A 108 -25.35 7.59 -10.92
C ASN A 108 -26.03 6.55 -10.01
N LEU A 109 -25.31 5.95 -9.05
CA LEU A 109 -25.98 5.26 -7.94
C LEU A 109 -26.75 6.25 -7.06
N VAL A 110 -26.18 7.44 -6.88
CA VAL A 110 -26.85 8.61 -6.33
C VAL A 110 -27.37 9.45 -7.49
N THR A 111 -28.67 9.75 -7.46
CA THR A 111 -29.41 10.44 -8.51
C THR A 111 -30.30 11.52 -7.88
N PRO A 112 -30.77 12.52 -8.65
CA PRO A 112 -31.62 13.59 -8.09
C PRO A 112 -32.83 13.08 -7.29
N SER A 113 -33.39 11.91 -7.66
CA SER A 113 -34.56 11.32 -7.00
C SER A 113 -34.26 10.62 -5.67
N ASN A 114 -33.00 10.21 -5.42
CA ASN A 114 -32.62 9.50 -4.19
C ASN A 114 -31.55 10.25 -3.35
N THR A 115 -30.98 11.34 -3.86
CA THR A 115 -29.92 12.11 -3.19
C THR A 115 -30.32 12.55 -1.80
N GLU A 116 -31.55 13.02 -1.58
CA GLU A 116 -31.97 13.46 -0.25
C GLU A 116 -31.94 12.32 0.77
N THR A 117 -32.54 11.19 0.44
CA THR A 117 -32.52 9.98 1.28
C THR A 117 -31.11 9.49 1.54
N VAL A 118 -30.25 9.49 0.52
CA VAL A 118 -28.84 9.10 0.66
C VAL A 118 -28.11 10.05 1.60
N MET A 119 -28.30 11.37 1.46
CA MET A 119 -27.65 12.38 2.30
C MET A 119 -28.13 12.32 3.76
N ASP A 120 -29.43 12.11 3.99
CA ASP A 120 -29.99 11.94 5.34
C ASP A 120 -29.43 10.67 6.00
N ASN A 121 -29.32 9.58 5.24
CA ASN A 121 -28.73 8.33 5.72
C ASN A 121 -27.23 8.47 5.98
N LEU A 122 -26.48 9.15 5.10
CA LEU A 122 -25.06 9.46 5.33
C LEU A 122 -24.87 10.31 6.59
N SER A 123 -25.71 11.32 6.80
CA SER A 123 -25.68 12.14 8.03
C SER A 123 -25.90 11.29 9.28
N ASN A 124 -26.93 10.45 9.26
CA ASN A 124 -27.29 9.59 10.39
C ASN A 124 -26.23 8.53 10.71
N VAL A 125 -25.55 8.00 9.69
CA VAL A 125 -24.51 6.97 9.88
C VAL A 125 -23.16 7.59 10.20
N LEU A 126 -22.70 8.56 9.42
CA LEU A 126 -21.35 9.12 9.52
C LEU A 126 -21.25 10.18 10.61
N GLY A 127 -22.32 10.94 10.85
CA GLY A 127 -22.37 11.92 11.95
C GLY A 127 -22.26 11.27 13.34
N LYS A 128 -22.50 9.96 13.43
CA LYS A 128 -22.38 9.15 14.66
C LYS A 128 -21.19 8.18 14.61
N LEU A 129 -20.45 8.15 13.52
CA LEU A 129 -19.31 7.25 13.36
C LEU A 129 -18.10 7.85 14.04
N ASP A 130 -17.64 7.21 15.12
CA ASP A 130 -16.35 7.51 15.72
C ASP A 130 -15.22 6.94 14.84
N THR A 131 -14.59 7.82 14.06
CA THR A 131 -13.47 7.47 13.19
C THR A 131 -12.17 7.22 13.95
N SER A 132 -12.06 7.62 15.21
CA SER A 132 -10.83 7.45 16.00
C SER A 132 -10.44 5.98 16.12
N THR A 133 -11.43 5.09 16.29
CA THR A 133 -11.20 3.65 16.37
C THR A 133 -10.65 3.08 15.06
N ILE A 134 -11.16 3.55 13.91
CA ILE A 134 -10.71 3.11 12.58
C ILE A 134 -9.29 3.63 12.31
N THR A 135 -9.05 4.91 12.56
CA THR A 135 -7.73 5.54 12.39
C THR A 135 -6.68 4.87 13.28
N ASN A 136 -7.00 4.60 14.55
CA ASN A 136 -6.10 3.92 15.48
C ASN A 136 -5.79 2.48 15.04
N ALA A 137 -6.77 1.76 14.47
CA ALA A 137 -6.55 0.41 13.95
C ALA A 137 -5.63 0.42 12.72
N LEU A 138 -5.83 1.37 11.80
CA LEU A 138 -4.94 1.53 10.63
C LEU A 138 -3.52 1.91 11.06
N GLN A 139 -3.38 2.80 12.05
CA GLN A 139 -2.07 3.21 12.56
C GLN A 139 -1.35 2.05 13.24
N GLN A 140 -2.02 1.31 14.11
CA GLN A 140 -1.46 0.11 14.74
C GLN A 140 -1.04 -0.95 13.71
N GLY A 141 -1.86 -1.18 12.68
CA GLY A 141 -1.51 -2.10 11.59
C GLY A 141 -0.27 -1.65 10.82
N THR A 142 -0.15 -0.35 10.54
CA THR A 142 1.01 0.23 9.84
C THR A 142 2.27 0.11 10.69
N THR A 143 2.18 0.40 11.99
CA THR A 143 3.30 0.24 12.93
C THR A 143 3.73 -1.23 13.02
N ALA A 144 2.79 -2.16 13.18
CA ALA A 144 3.09 -3.59 13.25
C ALA A 144 3.77 -4.10 11.97
N ALA A 145 3.27 -3.69 10.80
CA ALA A 145 3.90 -4.03 9.53
C ALA A 145 5.32 -3.46 9.41
N SER A 146 5.52 -2.20 9.78
CA SER A 146 6.83 -1.55 9.78
C SER A 146 7.82 -2.26 10.72
N THR A 147 7.39 -2.62 11.93
CA THR A 147 8.21 -3.39 12.87
C THR A 147 8.59 -4.76 12.30
N ALA A 148 7.64 -5.49 11.70
CA ALA A 148 7.90 -6.80 11.11
C ALA A 148 8.92 -6.71 9.96
N VAL A 149 8.78 -5.71 9.08
CA VAL A 149 9.72 -5.47 7.99
C VAL A 149 11.10 -5.12 8.51
N ASN A 150 11.20 -4.19 9.47
CA ASN A 150 12.49 -3.80 10.06
C ASN A 150 13.22 -4.99 10.70
N ASN A 151 12.49 -5.85 11.42
CA ASN A 151 13.07 -7.05 12.02
C ASN A 151 13.57 -8.03 10.94
N ALA A 152 12.78 -8.26 9.89
CA ALA A 152 13.16 -9.15 8.80
C ALA A 152 14.41 -8.64 8.05
N VAL A 153 14.46 -7.33 7.78
CA VAL A 153 15.61 -6.69 7.12
C VAL A 153 16.85 -6.77 7.99
N ASN A 154 16.75 -6.44 9.29
CA ASN A 154 17.89 -6.51 10.20
C ASN A 154 18.46 -7.93 10.30
N ASN A 155 17.59 -8.95 10.37
CA ASN A 155 18.02 -10.34 10.40
C ASN A 155 18.73 -10.74 9.10
N ALA A 156 18.19 -10.36 7.94
CA ALA A 156 18.81 -10.66 6.64
C ALA A 156 20.16 -9.96 6.47
N VAL A 157 20.28 -8.70 6.92
CA VAL A 157 21.54 -7.95 6.90
C VAL A 157 22.58 -8.62 7.80
N ASN A 158 22.20 -9.02 9.02
CA ASN A 158 23.12 -9.67 9.94
C ASN A 158 23.64 -11.01 9.39
N ASP A 159 22.76 -11.85 8.83
CA ASP A 159 23.15 -13.11 8.19
C ASP A 159 24.08 -12.88 6.98
N ALA A 160 23.81 -11.86 6.16
CA ALA A 160 24.68 -11.51 5.03
C ALA A 160 26.05 -11.01 5.48
N VAL A 161 26.11 -10.19 6.54
CA VAL A 161 27.36 -9.71 7.13
C VAL A 161 28.17 -10.87 7.69
N GLU A 162 27.55 -11.76 8.47
CA GLU A 162 28.23 -12.94 9.03
C GLU A 162 28.83 -13.82 7.93
N LYS A 163 28.04 -14.18 6.91
CA LYS A 163 28.52 -14.95 5.76
C LYS A 163 29.64 -14.24 5.01
N GLY A 164 29.53 -12.93 4.84
CA GLY A 164 30.58 -12.11 4.23
C GLY A 164 31.89 -12.14 5.02
N THR A 165 31.81 -11.98 6.34
CA THR A 165 32.97 -12.06 7.24
C THR A 165 33.62 -13.45 7.18
N THR A 166 32.83 -14.52 7.23
CA THR A 166 33.36 -15.90 7.10
C THR A 166 34.03 -16.13 5.75
N ALA A 167 33.43 -15.66 4.65
CA ALA A 167 34.01 -15.79 3.32
C ALA A 167 35.37 -15.08 3.20
N VAL A 168 35.47 -13.86 3.75
CA VAL A 168 36.74 -13.09 3.79
C VAL A 168 37.79 -13.80 4.65
N ALA A 169 37.41 -14.35 5.80
CA ALA A 169 38.32 -15.11 6.66
C ALA A 169 38.86 -16.36 5.94
N ASN A 170 37.99 -17.13 5.28
CA ASN A 170 38.39 -18.31 4.52
C ASN A 170 39.31 -17.96 3.35
N ALA A 171 38.99 -16.90 2.60
CA ALA A 171 39.83 -16.43 1.50
C ALA A 171 41.22 -15.98 1.99
N THR A 172 41.28 -15.29 3.13
CA THR A 172 42.53 -14.85 3.75
C THR A 172 43.38 -16.05 4.17
N ALA A 173 42.78 -17.02 4.88
CA ALA A 173 43.47 -18.24 5.29
C ALA A 173 44.03 -19.01 4.09
N LYS A 174 43.23 -19.13 3.01
CA LYS A 174 43.68 -19.80 1.79
C LYS A 174 44.81 -19.04 1.10
N GLY A 175 44.76 -17.71 1.07
CA GLY A 175 45.84 -16.87 0.54
C GLY A 175 47.15 -17.05 1.30
N THR A 176 47.09 -17.10 2.64
CA THR A 176 48.26 -17.36 3.49
C THR A 176 48.85 -18.76 3.23
N GLU A 177 48.02 -19.79 3.09
CA GLU A 177 48.45 -21.15 2.76
C GLU A 177 49.18 -21.21 1.41
N VAL A 178 48.60 -20.60 0.37
CA VAL A 178 49.20 -20.54 -0.98
C VAL A 178 50.56 -19.82 -0.94
N LEU A 179 50.65 -18.70 -0.22
CA LEU A 179 51.90 -17.96 -0.08
C LEU A 179 52.98 -18.76 0.66
N ALA A 180 52.62 -19.48 1.72
CA ALA A 180 53.53 -20.34 2.46
C ALA A 180 54.07 -21.47 1.57
N ASN A 181 53.20 -22.14 0.81
CA ASN A 181 53.58 -23.21 -0.11
C ASN A 181 54.50 -22.71 -1.23
N ALA A 182 54.19 -21.54 -1.81
CA ALA A 182 55.03 -20.92 -2.83
C ALA A 182 56.43 -20.56 -2.28
N THR A 183 56.49 -20.03 -1.06
CA THR A 183 57.75 -19.70 -0.37
C THR A 183 58.59 -20.96 -0.11
N ALA A 184 57.97 -22.02 0.42
CA ALA A 184 58.65 -23.29 0.66
C ALA A 184 59.22 -23.90 -0.64
N THR A 185 58.42 -23.87 -1.72
CA THR A 185 58.84 -24.33 -3.04
C THR A 185 60.01 -23.50 -3.57
N GLY A 186 59.94 -22.17 -3.45
CA GLY A 186 61.02 -21.27 -3.86
C GLY A 186 62.32 -21.52 -3.12
N ASN A 187 62.27 -21.70 -1.81
CA ASN A 187 63.45 -22.02 -0.98
C ASN A 187 64.08 -23.35 -1.41
N ALA A 188 63.28 -24.38 -1.66
CA ALA A 188 63.79 -25.69 -2.12
C ALA A 188 64.51 -25.60 -3.48
N VAL A 189 64.00 -24.77 -4.40
CA VAL A 189 64.65 -24.52 -5.69
C VAL A 189 66.01 -23.83 -5.51
N VAL A 190 66.08 -22.82 -4.63
CA VAL A 190 67.34 -22.10 -4.33
C VAL A 190 68.36 -23.03 -3.68
N GLU A 191 67.95 -23.85 -2.71
CA GLU A 191 68.83 -24.84 -2.07
C GLU A 191 69.42 -25.83 -3.09
N ASN A 192 68.57 -26.34 -4.00
CA ASN A 192 69.03 -27.24 -5.06
C ASN A 192 70.02 -26.55 -6.00
N ALA A 193 69.73 -25.31 -6.43
CA ALA A 193 70.64 -24.54 -7.28
C ALA A 193 72.01 -24.31 -6.62
N ASN A 194 72.04 -24.00 -5.33
CA ASN A 194 73.28 -23.86 -4.57
C ASN A 194 74.05 -25.19 -4.47
N SER A 195 73.37 -26.30 -4.25
CA SER A 195 73.99 -27.64 -4.25
C SER A 195 74.64 -27.98 -5.60
N ILE A 196 73.97 -27.64 -6.70
CA ILE A 196 74.50 -27.80 -8.06
C ILE A 196 75.73 -26.91 -8.26
N ALA A 197 75.65 -25.62 -7.89
CA ALA A 197 76.76 -24.69 -8.03
C ALA A 197 78.02 -25.16 -7.27
N ASN A 198 77.84 -25.63 -6.03
CA ASN A 198 78.93 -26.20 -5.24
C ASN A 198 79.55 -27.43 -5.91
N SER A 199 78.72 -28.33 -6.44
CA SER A 199 79.18 -29.51 -7.17
C SER A 199 80.02 -29.13 -8.40
N ILE A 200 79.58 -28.13 -9.17
CA ILE A 200 80.33 -27.59 -10.32
C ILE A 200 81.67 -27.01 -9.86
N THR A 201 81.69 -26.20 -8.80
CA THR A 201 82.94 -25.66 -8.24
C THR A 201 83.92 -26.77 -7.86
N SER A 202 83.44 -27.82 -7.19
CA SER A 202 84.27 -28.99 -6.84
C SER A 202 84.84 -29.67 -8.09
N ILE A 203 84.04 -29.87 -9.13
CA ILE A 203 84.51 -30.47 -10.40
C ILE A 203 85.59 -29.60 -11.04
N VAL A 204 85.38 -28.27 -11.14
CA VAL A 204 86.35 -27.34 -11.75
C VAL A 204 87.69 -27.37 -11.02
N ASN A 205 87.67 -27.51 -9.69
CA ASN A 205 88.90 -27.57 -8.89
C ASN A 205 89.70 -28.87 -9.10
N LEU A 206 89.12 -29.94 -9.67
CA LEU A 206 89.86 -31.16 -10.02
C LEU A 206 90.72 -31.01 -11.28
N PHE A 207 90.48 -29.97 -12.09
CA PHE A 207 91.19 -29.71 -13.34
C PHE A 207 92.22 -28.57 -13.24
N LYS A 208 92.45 -28.05 -12.03
CA LYS A 208 93.47 -27.03 -11.74
C LYS A 208 94.66 -27.69 -11.05
#